data_AF-A0A932V9C8-F1
#
_entry.id   AF-A0A932V9C8-F1
#
_cell.length_a   1.000
_cell.length_b   1.000
_cell.length_c   1.000
_cell.angle_alpha   90.00
_cell.angle_beta   90.00
_cell.angle_gamma   90.00
#
_symmetry.space_group_name_H-M   'P 1'
#
loop_
_entity.id
_entity.type
_entity.pdbx_description
1 polymer ?
#
loop_
_entity_poly.entity_id
_entity_poly.type
_entity_poly.pdbx_seq_one_letter_code
_entity_poly.pdbx_strand_id
1 'polypeptide(L)'
;MVIVHTHNGFPIRLTDERWQHIMRRHPEMDTQRERVLETVEEPDSIQQGDYGEVLAIRFYRETPLMSKFLAVAYKEIGRMTDSS
;
A
#
# COMPACT_ATOMS: atom_id res chain seq x y z
N MET A 1 -15.24 2.97 -3.82
CA MET A 1 -13.97 2.93 -4.60
C MET A 1 -13.18 4.21 -4.34
N VAL A 2 -11.89 4.08 -4.01
CA VAL A 2 -10.97 5.20 -3.79
C VAL A 2 -9.81 5.13 -4.80
N ILE A 3 -9.38 6.29 -5.29
CA ILE A 3 -8.19 6.43 -6.14
C ILE A 3 -7.17 7.24 -5.37
N VAL A 4 -5.95 6.72 -5.25
CA VAL A 4 -4.80 7.40 -4.65
C VAL A 4 -3.66 7.41 -5.66
N HIS A 5 -2.80 8.42 -5.61
CA HIS A 5 -1.59 8.43 -6.42
C HIS A 5 -0.44 7.87 -5.58
N THR A 6 0.37 7.02 -6.19
CA THR A 6 1.63 6.57 -5.59
C THR A 6 2.59 7.73 -5.41
N HIS A 7 3.63 7.51 -4.60
CA HIS A 7 4.81 8.37 -4.57
C HIS A 7 5.36 8.73 -5.97
N ASN A 8 5.26 7.82 -6.94
CA ASN A 8 5.72 8.02 -8.32
C ASN A 8 4.69 8.70 -9.23
N GLY A 9 3.54 9.12 -8.69
CA GLY A 9 2.45 9.77 -9.43
C GLY A 9 1.53 8.82 -10.21
N PHE A 10 1.75 7.50 -10.16
CA PHE A 10 0.85 6.53 -10.80
C PHE A 10 -0.45 6.37 -10.00
N PRO A 11 -1.62 6.37 -10.65
CA PRO A 11 -2.90 6.16 -9.96
C PRO A 11 -3.10 4.69 -9.60
N ILE A 12 -3.55 4.44 -8.37
CA ILE A 12 -3.95 3.13 -7.85
C ILE A 12 -5.39 3.17 -7.40
N ARG A 13 -6.11 2.09 -7.71
CA ARG A 13 -7.53 1.92 -7.38
C ARG A 13 -7.69 0.89 -6.27
N LEU A 14 -8.21 1.34 -5.13
CA LEU A 14 -8.69 0.46 -4.07
C LEU A 14 -10.22 0.36 -4.17
N THR A 15 -10.68 -0.76 -4.73
CA THR A 15 -12.12 -1.08 -4.80
C THR A 15 -12.60 -1.63 -3.46
N ASP A 16 -13.89 -1.49 -3.20
CA ASP A 16 -14.47 -2.00 -1.94
C ASP A 16 -14.39 -3.53 -1.89
N GLU A 17 -14.50 -4.22 -3.02
CA GLU A 17 -14.27 -5.68 -3.12
C GLU A 17 -12.85 -6.10 -2.71
N ARG A 18 -11.83 -5.37 -3.16
CA ARG A 18 -10.42 -5.62 -2.76
C ARG A 18 -10.21 -5.34 -1.29
N TRP A 19 -10.78 -4.26 -0.77
CA TRP A 19 -10.75 -3.96 0.66
C TRP A 19 -11.40 -5.07 1.47
N GLN A 20 -12.60 -5.52 1.09
CA GLN A 20 -13.29 -6.65 1.72
C GLN A 20 -12.48 -7.95 1.67
N HIS A 21 -11.72 -8.19 0.59
CA HIS A 21 -10.81 -9.33 0.51
C HIS A 21 -9.67 -9.25 1.53
N ILE A 22 -9.09 -8.05 1.71
CA ILE A 22 -8.06 -7.79 2.73
C ILE A 22 -8.67 -8.03 4.12
N MET A 23 -9.85 -7.47 4.41
CA MET A 23 -10.54 -7.63 5.70
C MET A 23 -10.81 -9.09 6.07
N ARG A 24 -11.21 -9.91 5.10
CA ARG A 24 -11.50 -11.33 5.35
C ARG A 24 -10.25 -12.13 5.76
N ARG A 25 -9.08 -11.75 5.26
CA ARG A 25 -7.80 -12.39 5.62
C ARG A 25 -7.11 -11.74 6.81
N HIS A 26 -7.31 -10.44 6.97
CA HIS A 26 -6.66 -9.60 7.97
C HIS A 26 -7.71 -8.69 8.65
N PRO A 27 -8.52 -9.24 9.59
CA PRO A 27 -9.51 -8.45 10.32
C PRO A 27 -8.89 -7.27 11.09
N GLU A 28 -7.62 -7.38 11.49
CA GLU A 28 -6.84 -6.33 12.15
C GLU A 28 -6.69 -5.04 11.31
N MET A 29 -6.95 -5.12 10.01
CA MET A 29 -6.79 -4.00 9.09
C MET A 29 -8.02 -3.06 9.02
N ASP A 30 -9.12 -3.35 9.72
CA ASP A 30 -10.40 -2.62 9.63
C ASP A 30 -10.25 -1.10 9.83
N THR A 31 -9.43 -0.69 10.79
CA THR A 31 -9.15 0.72 11.09
C THR A 31 -7.92 1.27 10.35
N GLN A 32 -7.30 0.47 9.49
CA GLN A 32 -6.04 0.82 8.83
C GLN A 32 -6.22 1.29 7.38
N ARG A 33 -7.45 1.43 6.89
CA ARG A 33 -7.74 1.82 5.50
C ARG A 33 -7.05 3.11 5.09
N GLU A 34 -7.15 4.14 5.92
CA GLU A 34 -6.53 5.45 5.65
C GLU A 34 -5.01 5.35 5.65
N ARG A 35 -4.43 4.61 6.59
CA ARG A 35 -2.98 4.38 6.66
C ARG A 35 -2.46 3.57 5.48
N VAL A 36 -3.25 2.63 4.94
CA VAL A 36 -2.88 1.94 3.70
C VAL A 36 -2.77 2.92 2.54
N LEU A 37 -3.72 3.85 2.40
CA LEU A 37 -3.70 4.86 1.34
C LEU A 37 -2.53 5.83 1.54
N GLU A 38 -2.32 6.31 2.76
CA GLU A 38 -1.20 7.18 3.11
C GLU A 38 0.15 6.50 2.87
N THR A 39 0.29 5.20 3.19
CA THR A 39 1.54 4.45 2.93
C THR A 39 1.85 4.36 1.43
N VAL A 40 0.81 4.31 0.58
CA VAL A 40 0.98 4.30 -0.89
C VAL A 40 1.40 5.68 -1.41
N GLU A 41 0.83 6.75 -0.84
CA GLU A 41 1.07 8.14 -1.25
C GLU A 41 2.42 8.66 -0.73
N GLU A 42 2.72 8.42 0.54
CA GLU A 42 3.91 8.91 1.25
C GLU A 42 4.65 7.75 1.98
N PRO A 43 5.25 6.79 1.28
CA PRO A 43 6.06 5.76 1.93
C PRO A 43 7.35 6.32 2.53
N ASP A 44 7.80 5.76 3.65
CA ASP A 44 9.15 6.02 4.19
C ASP A 44 10.23 5.25 3.41
N SER A 45 9.85 4.07 2.89
CA SER A 45 10.72 3.23 2.08
C SER A 45 9.92 2.52 1.01
N ILE A 46 10.51 2.37 -0.18
CA ILE A 46 9.95 1.61 -1.29
C ILE A 46 10.91 0.47 -1.65
N GLN A 47 10.39 -0.74 -1.73
CA GLN A 47 11.11 -1.90 -2.22
C GLN A 47 10.44 -2.46 -3.47
N GLN A 48 11.20 -3.18 -4.30
CA GLN A 48 10.69 -3.88 -5.46
C GLN A 48 10.61 -5.37 -5.13
N GLY A 49 9.42 -5.97 -5.30
CA GLY A 49 9.25 -7.40 -5.15
C GLY A 49 9.66 -8.16 -6.41
N ASP A 50 9.75 -9.48 -6.27
CA ASP A 50 10.32 -10.37 -7.28
C ASP A 50 9.48 -10.42 -8.58
N TYR A 51 8.18 -10.09 -8.51
CA TYR A 51 7.25 -10.16 -9.66
C TYR A 51 6.75 -8.79 -10.12
N GLY A 52 7.55 -7.74 -9.88
CA GLY A 52 7.27 -6.38 -10.33
C GLY A 52 6.26 -5.62 -9.47
N GLU A 53 5.85 -6.18 -8.33
CA GLU A 53 5.18 -5.40 -7.29
C GLU A 53 6.11 -4.37 -6.66
N VAL A 54 5.49 -3.30 -6.20
CA VAL A 54 6.09 -2.27 -5.36
C VAL A 54 5.62 -2.53 -3.93
N LEU A 55 6.56 -2.54 -2.99
CA LEU A 55 6.33 -2.68 -1.56
C LEU A 55 6.59 -1.34 -0.90
N ALA A 56 5.53 -0.58 -0.67
CA ALA A 56 5.58 0.67 0.08
C ALA A 56 5.52 0.37 1.59
N ILE A 57 6.45 0.94 2.35
CA ILE A 57 6.58 0.71 3.78
C ILE A 57 6.58 2.07 4.48
N ARG A 58 5.72 2.22 5.48
CA ARG A 58 5.67 3.40 6.34
C ARG A 58 5.64 3.00 7.81
N PHE A 59 6.37 3.75 8.62
CA PHE A 59 6.45 3.59 10.06
C PHE A 59 5.40 4.45 10.75
N TYR A 60 4.53 3.80 11.52
CA TYR A 60 3.51 4.47 12.31
C TYR A 60 3.87 4.42 13.79
N ARG A 61 4.16 5.59 14.34
CA ARG A 61 4.32 5.78 15.78
C ARG A 61 2.96 6.12 16.39
N GLU A 62 2.39 5.18 17.14
CA GLU A 62 1.09 5.37 17.81
C GLU A 62 1.27 5.87 19.24
N THR A 63 2.19 5.27 20.00
CA THR A 63 2.56 5.72 21.35
C THR A 63 4.08 5.58 21.52
N PRO A 64 4.69 6.17 22.57
CA PRO A 64 6.12 5.98 22.84
C PRO A 64 6.55 4.50 23.00
N LEU A 65 5.62 3.61 23.33
CA LEU A 65 5.86 2.17 23.56
C LEU A 65 5.29 1.26 22.47
N MET A 66 4.48 1.78 21.54
CA MET A 66 3.86 1.01 20.47
C MET A 66 4.08 1.69 19.13
N SER A 67 4.81 0.99 18.26
CA SER A 67 5.06 1.39 16.89
C SER A 67 4.88 0.21 15.96
N LYS A 68 4.46 0.47 14.73
CA LYS A 68 4.29 -0.57 13.73
C LYS A 68 4.77 -0.12 12.36
N PHE A 69 5.25 -1.07 11.58
CA PHE A 69 5.46 -0.88 10.16
C PHE A 69 4.22 -1.38 9.43
N LEU A 70 3.74 -0.58 8.48
CA LEU A 70 2.73 -1.00 7.53
C LEU A 70 3.40 -1.17 6.17
N ALA A 71 3.31 -2.37 5.62
CA ALA A 71 3.78 -2.68 4.29
C ALA A 71 2.57 -2.89 3.36
N VAL A 72 2.54 -2.16 2.24
CA VAL A 72 1.49 -2.25 1.22
C VAL A 72 2.12 -2.67 -0.09
N ALA A 73 1.74 -3.85 -0.57
CA ALA A 73 2.15 -4.36 -1.87
C ALA A 73 1.15 -3.94 -2.96
N TYR A 74 1.63 -3.34 -4.04
CA TYR A 74 0.79 -2.91 -5.16
C TYR A 74 1.53 -2.99 -6.51
N LYS A 75 0.77 -2.85 -7.61
CA LYS A 75 1.33 -2.77 -8.97
C LYS A 75 0.93 -1.45 -9.61
N GLU A 76 1.90 -0.76 -10.21
CA GLU A 76 1.69 0.48 -10.95
C GLU A 76 1.30 0.14 -12.40
N ILE A 77 0.07 0.43 -12.80
CA ILE A 77 -0.49 0.01 -14.10
C ILE A 77 0.13 0.80 -15.29
N GLY A 78 0.98 1.80 -15.02
CA GLY A 78 1.73 2.56 -16.05
C GLY A 78 3.20 2.15 -16.18
N ARG A 79 3.72 1.31 -15.30
CA ARG A 79 5.09 0.80 -15.41
C ARG A 79 5.06 -0.35 -16.42
N MET A 80 5.10 -0.03 -17.70
CA MET A 80 5.46 -1.00 -18.74
C MET A 80 6.85 -1.52 -18.38
N THR A 81 6.92 -2.66 -17.70
CA THR A 81 8.13 -3.47 -17.69
C THR A 81 8.30 -3.99 -19.11
N ASP A 82 8.98 -3.20 -19.94
CA ASP A 82 9.69 -3.72 -21.10
C ASP A 82 10.77 -4.66 -20.59
N SER A 83 10.41 -5.93 -20.44
CA SER A 83 11.37 -7.02 -20.36
C SER A 83 11.62 -7.47 -21.79
N SER A 84 12.66 -6.90 -22.41
CA SER A 84 13.35 -7.48 -23.58
C SER A 84 14.28 -8.60 -23.16
#